data_AF-A0A7C4HIP7-F1
#
_entry.id   AF-A0A7C4HIP7-F1
#
_cell.length_a   1.000
_cell.length_b   1.000
_cell.length_c   1.000
_cell.angle_alpha   90.00
_cell.angle_beta   90.00
_cell.angle_gamma   90.00
#
_symmetry.space_group_name_H-M   'P 1'
#
loop_
_entity.id
_entity.type
_entity.pdbx_description
1 polymer ?
#
loop_
_entity_poly.entity_id
_entity_poly.type
_entity_poly.pdbx_seq_one_letter_code
_entity_poly.pdbx_strand_id
1 'polypeptide(L)'
;MKDEEFIISNNVVKHVFRRHRDWISMLGLRSIEEIRIFMVDVLRKPDEVYRDAFHDNVRYFLRRMSGDLWLCIVTVGPEVHTAYLISQKKYNKYRVTRWL
;
A
#
# COMPACT_ATOMS: atom_id res chain seq x y z
N MET A 1 -12.33 -14.14 2.68
CA MET A 1 -11.36 -13.98 1.58
C MET A 1 -10.48 -15.22 1.60
N LYS A 2 -10.37 -15.94 0.48
CA LYS A 2 -9.32 -16.95 0.32
C LYS A 2 -7.97 -16.26 0.55
N ASP A 3 -7.01 -16.95 1.16
CA ASP A 3 -5.63 -16.49 1.31
C ASP A 3 -5.05 -16.18 -0.07
N GLU A 4 -5.23 -14.95 -0.55
CA GLU A 4 -4.50 -14.44 -1.72
C GLU A 4 -3.05 -14.29 -1.27
N GLU A 5 -2.19 -15.14 -1.82
CA GLU A 5 -0.75 -15.06 -1.59
C GLU A 5 -0.20 -13.86 -2.38
N PHE A 6 0.10 -12.77 -1.67
CA PHE A 6 0.71 -11.59 -2.28
C PHE A 6 2.20 -11.82 -2.53
N ILE A 7 2.67 -11.43 -3.72
CA ILE A 7 4.07 -11.54 -4.12
C ILE A 7 4.75 -10.18 -3.90
N ILE A 8 5.70 -10.13 -2.97
CA ILE A 8 6.49 -8.92 -2.67
C ILE A 8 7.96 -9.15 -3.01
N SER A 9 8.36 -8.71 -4.20
CA SER A 9 9.76 -8.85 -4.64
C SER A 9 10.71 -7.96 -3.80
N ASN A 10 11.95 -8.41 -3.63
CA ASN A 10 13.02 -7.62 -3.00
C ASN A 10 13.21 -6.25 -3.69
N ASN A 11 13.00 -6.18 -5.00
CA ASN A 11 13.17 -4.95 -5.77
C ASN A 11 12.11 -3.90 -5.41
N VAL A 12 10.87 -4.33 -5.18
CA VAL A 12 9.77 -3.44 -4.76
C VAL A 12 10.05 -2.89 -3.36
N VAL A 13 10.46 -3.73 -2.42
CA VAL A 13 10.79 -3.27 -1.06
C VAL A 13 11.97 -2.28 -1.08
N LYS A 14 13.01 -2.56 -1.88
CA LYS A 14 14.13 -1.63 -2.09
C LYS A 14 13.70 -0.33 -2.77
N HIS A 15 12.79 -0.38 -3.74
CA HIS A 15 12.22 0.81 -4.39
C HIS A 15 11.49 1.68 -3.38
N VAL A 16 10.59 1.07 -2.60
CA VAL A 16 9.83 1.70 -1.52
C VAL A 16 10.77 2.33 -0.49
N PHE A 17 11.78 1.59 -0.03
CA PHE A 17 12.80 2.12 0.89
C PHE A 17 13.52 3.35 0.34
N ARG A 18 13.82 3.38 -0.97
CA ARG A 18 14.52 4.52 -1.58
C ARG A 18 13.63 5.73 -1.84
N ARG A 19 12.37 5.51 -2.24
CA ARG A 19 11.46 6.55 -2.75
C ARG A 19 10.40 7.02 -1.76
N HIS A 20 10.05 6.21 -0.77
CA HIS A 20 8.95 6.44 0.16
C HIS A 20 9.44 6.28 1.62
N ARG A 21 10.48 7.06 1.96
CA ARG A 21 11.10 7.03 3.30
C ARG A 21 10.24 7.66 4.40
N ASP A 22 9.25 8.44 4.02
CA ASP A 22 8.38 9.21 4.91
C ASP A 22 7.67 8.31 5.91
N TRP A 23 6.92 7.31 5.45
CA TRP A 23 6.23 6.39 6.36
C TRP A 23 7.16 5.40 7.05
N ILE A 24 8.25 5.02 6.39
CA ILE A 24 9.27 4.13 6.97
C ILE A 24 9.89 4.80 8.20
N SER A 25 10.26 6.07 8.07
CA SER A 25 10.82 6.87 9.16
C SER A 25 9.79 7.12 10.25
N MET A 26 8.54 7.43 9.86
CA MET A 26 7.42 7.63 10.79
C MET A 26 7.17 6.41 11.69
N LEU A 27 7.27 5.21 11.14
CA LEU A 27 7.10 3.95 11.86
C LEU A 27 8.39 3.42 12.50
N GLY A 28 9.52 4.12 12.28
CA GLY A 28 10.81 3.71 12.83
C GLY A 28 11.36 2.40 12.26
N LEU A 29 10.94 1.98 11.06
CA LEU A 29 11.40 0.73 10.43
C LEU A 29 12.84 0.90 9.92
N ARG A 30 13.72 -0.05 10.26
CA ARG A 30 15.17 0.06 10.07
C ARG A 30 15.73 -0.92 9.03
N SER A 31 14.94 -1.91 8.62
CA SER A 31 15.38 -2.95 7.69
C SER A 31 14.38 -3.23 6.57
N ILE A 32 14.90 -3.79 5.48
CA ILE A 32 14.08 -4.28 4.36
C ILE A 32 13.07 -5.33 4.84
N GLU A 33 13.44 -6.16 5.81
CA GLU A 33 12.56 -7.21 6.31
C GLU A 33 11.41 -6.64 7.16
N GLU A 34 11.68 -5.66 8.04
CA GLU A 34 10.60 -4.97 8.78
C GLU A 34 9.62 -4.26 7.84
N ILE A 35 10.12 -3.64 6.77
CA ILE A 35 9.28 -3.02 5.74
C ILE A 35 8.42 -4.06 5.04
N ARG A 36 9.00 -5.21 4.66
CA ARG A 36 8.25 -6.31 4.06
C ARG A 36 7.17 -6.83 5.00
N ILE A 37 7.52 -7.14 6.25
CA ILE A 37 6.59 -7.65 7.26
C ILE A 37 5.42 -6.67 7.44
N PHE A 38 5.71 -5.37 7.51
CA PHE A 38 4.69 -4.35 7.63
C PHE A 38 3.78 -4.29 6.39
N MET A 39 4.35 -4.36 5.18
CA MET A 39 3.55 -4.41 3.95
C MET A 39 2.64 -5.65 3.91
N VAL A 40 3.13 -6.82 4.34
CA VAL A 40 2.33 -8.04 4.46
C VAL A 40 1.19 -7.88 5.45
N ASP A 41 1.43 -7.24 6.62
CA ASP A 41 0.36 -6.97 7.59
C ASP A 41 -0.74 -6.10 6.98
N VAL A 42 -0.37 -5.01 6.29
CA VAL A 42 -1.32 -4.12 5.62
C VAL A 42 -2.13 -4.86 4.55
N LEU A 43 -1.50 -5.72 3.77
CA LEU A 43 -2.19 -6.52 2.74
C LEU A 43 -3.14 -7.56 3.32
N ARG A 44 -2.79 -8.16 4.48
CA ARG A 44 -3.62 -9.16 5.17
C ARG A 44 -4.77 -8.55 5.95
N LYS A 45 -4.58 -7.36 6.50
CA LYS A 45 -5.56 -6.71 7.38
C LYS A 45 -5.80 -5.25 6.97
N PRO A 46 -6.08 -4.92 5.70
CA PRO A 46 -6.30 -3.54 5.30
C PRO A 46 -7.50 -2.95 6.04
N ASP A 47 -7.49 -1.64 6.27
CA ASP A 47 -8.68 -0.94 6.77
C ASP A 47 -9.70 -0.79 5.63
N GLU A 48 -9.21 -0.53 4.40
CA GLU A 48 -10.04 -0.41 3.21
C GLU A 48 -9.34 -1.03 1.99
N VAL A 49 -10.14 -1.57 1.06
CA VAL A 49 -9.64 -2.13 -0.21
C VAL A 49 -10.50 -1.61 -1.36
N TYR A 50 -9.85 -1.14 -2.42
CA TYR A 50 -10.52 -0.66 -3.63
C TYR A 50 -9.98 -1.32 -4.88
N ARG A 51 -10.83 -1.39 -5.90
CA ARG A 51 -10.41 -1.75 -7.27
C ARG A 51 -10.21 -0.49 -8.10
N ASP A 52 -9.30 -0.54 -9.07
CA ASP A 52 -9.17 0.54 -10.05
C ASP A 52 -10.34 0.51 -11.03
N ALA A 53 -10.97 1.67 -11.27
CA ALA A 53 -12.09 1.81 -12.19
C ALA A 53 -11.72 1.58 -13.67
N PHE A 54 -10.43 1.67 -14.01
CA PHE A 54 -9.95 1.58 -15.39
C PHE A 54 -9.15 0.29 -15.66
N HIS A 55 -8.75 -0.43 -14.61
CA HIS A 55 -7.92 -1.64 -14.70
C HIS A 55 -8.38 -2.71 -13.71
N ASP A 56 -9.06 -3.74 -14.21
CA ASP A 56 -9.68 -4.78 -13.38
C ASP A 56 -8.72 -5.56 -12.47
N ASN A 57 -7.44 -5.60 -12.84
CA ASN A 57 -6.40 -6.30 -12.10
C ASN A 57 -5.66 -5.42 -11.08
N VAL A 58 -5.96 -4.12 -10.98
CA VAL A 58 -5.29 -3.23 -10.03
C VAL A 58 -6.12 -3.10 -8.76
N ARG A 59 -5.48 -3.28 -7.61
CA ARG A 59 -6.10 -3.11 -6.29
C ARG A 59 -5.29 -2.19 -5.40
N TYR A 60 -5.99 -1.50 -4.51
CA TYR A 60 -5.46 -0.55 -3.54
C TYR A 60 -5.80 -1.02 -2.14
N PHE A 61 -4.78 -1.31 -1.34
CA PHE A 61 -4.92 -1.74 0.06
C PHE A 61 -4.50 -0.58 0.94
N LEU A 62 -5.43 -0.11 1.76
CA LEU A 62 -5.26 1.10 2.55
C LEU A 62 -5.20 0.79 4.03
N ARG A 63 -4.25 1.44 4.70
CA ARG A 63 -4.15 1.47 6.15
C ARG A 63 -4.09 2.92 6.60
N ARG A 64 -4.92 3.28 7.57
CA ARG A 64 -4.89 4.59 8.20
C ARG A 64 -3.62 4.73 9.03
N MET A 65 -2.93 5.83 8.84
CA MET A 65 -1.73 6.19 9.60
C MET A 65 -2.07 7.31 10.57
N SER A 66 -1.06 7.92 11.20
CA SER A 66 -1.28 9.04 12.11
C SER A 66 -1.90 10.24 11.39
N GLY A 67 -2.89 10.87 12.01
CA GLY A 67 -3.56 12.06 11.50
C GLY A 67 -4.34 11.77 10.20
N ASP A 68 -4.15 12.63 9.20
CA ASP A 68 -4.88 12.59 7.93
C ASP A 68 -4.13 11.83 6.82
N LEU A 69 -3.24 10.91 7.20
CA LEU A 69 -2.43 10.14 6.26
C LEU A 69 -2.92 8.71 6.14
N TRP A 70 -2.82 8.19 4.92
CA TRP A 70 -3.13 6.80 4.58
C TRP A 70 -1.93 6.20 3.87
N LEU A 71 -1.50 5.01 4.28
CA LEU A 71 -0.62 4.20 3.45
C LEU A 71 -1.46 3.47 2.42
N CYS A 72 -1.04 3.56 1.17
CA CYS A 72 -1.67 2.92 0.02
C CYS A 72 -0.67 1.95 -0.59
N ILE A 73 -0.98 0.65 -0.54
CA ILE A 73 -0.23 -0.41 -1.23
C ILE A 73 -0.99 -0.77 -2.51
N VAL A 74 -0.29 -0.76 -3.64
CA VAL A 74 -0.87 -1.04 -4.95
C VAL A 74 -0.42 -2.41 -5.44
N THR A 75 -1.38 -3.24 -5.85
CA THR A 75 -1.11 -4.53 -6.49
C THR A 75 -1.62 -4.55 -7.93
N VAL A 76 -0.99 -5.39 -8.75
CA VAL A 76 -1.45 -5.80 -10.08
C VAL A 76 -1.56 -7.33 -10.04
N GLY A 77 -2.80 -7.84 -10.01
CA GLY A 77 -3.03 -9.23 -9.62
C GLY A 77 -2.45 -9.51 -8.22
N PRO A 78 -1.67 -10.58 -8.03
CA PRO A 78 -1.05 -10.90 -6.75
C PRO A 78 0.23 -10.09 -6.47
N GLU A 79 0.79 -9.40 -7.46
CA GLU A 79 2.09 -8.75 -7.33
C GLU A 79 1.96 -7.34 -6.74
N VAL A 80 2.77 -7.04 -5.72
CA VAL A 80 2.86 -5.68 -5.16
C VAL A 80 3.78 -4.83 -6.02
N HIS A 81 3.30 -3.68 -6.47
CA HIS A 81 4.08 -2.76 -7.30
C HIS A 81 4.69 -1.61 -6.52
N THR A 82 3.99 -1.07 -5.52
CA THR A 82 4.48 0.05 -4.72
C THR A 82 3.68 0.23 -3.42
N ALA A 83 4.22 1.03 -2.51
CA ALA A 83 3.59 1.47 -1.27
C ALA A 83 3.96 2.93 -0.97
N TYR A 84 2.97 3.81 -0.79
CA TYR A 84 3.21 5.24 -0.58
C TYR A 84 2.12 5.90 0.28
N LEU A 85 2.47 7.00 0.95
CA LEU A 85 1.50 7.81 1.70
C LEU A 85 0.66 8.70 0.79
N ILE A 86 -0.60 8.84 1.16
CA ILE A 86 -1.51 9.84 0.62
C ILE A 86 -2.19 10.60 1.76
N SER A 87 -2.52 11.86 1.51
CA SER A 87 -3.34 12.64 2.43
C SER A 87 -4.83 12.33 2.27
N GLN A 88 -5.63 12.70 3.27
CA GLN A 88 -7.09 12.62 3.22
C GLN A 88 -7.67 13.30 1.97
N LYS A 89 -7.07 14.42 1.53
CA LYS A 89 -7.46 15.11 0.28
C LYS A 89 -7.27 14.22 -0.96
N LYS A 90 -6.14 13.51 -1.07
CA LYS A 90 -5.89 12.58 -2.18
C LYS A 90 -6.80 11.35 -2.09
N TYR A 91 -6.99 10.81 -0.89
CA TYR A 91 -7.94 9.73 -0.64
C TYR A 91 -9.33 10.10 -1.15
N ASN A 92 -9.88 11.24 -0.73
CA ASN A 92 -11.22 11.68 -1.14
C ASN A 92 -11.32 11.84 -2.67
N LYS A 93 -10.29 12.41 -3.30
CA LYS A 93 -10.23 12.53 -4.75
C LYS A 93 -10.29 11.15 -5.43
N TYR A 94 -9.43 10.21 -5.02
CA TYR A 94 -9.39 8.89 -5.64
C TYR A 94 -10.66 8.09 -5.40
N ARG A 95 -11.27 8.23 -4.21
CA ARG A 95 -12.56 7.61 -3.92
C ARG A 95 -13.68 8.01 -4.88
N VAL A 96 -13.64 9.22 -5.41
CA VAL A 96 -14.65 9.72 -6.35
C VAL A 96 -14.27 9.44 -7.80
N THR A 97 -12.99 9.51 -8.14
CA THR A 97 -12.57 9.52 -9.55
C THR A 97 -11.94 8.24 -10.07
N ARG A 98 -11.56 7.30 -9.19
CA ARG A 98 -10.69 6.17 -9.57
C ARG A 98 -10.99 4.86 -8.85
N TRP A 99 -11.42 4.92 -7.60
CA TRP A 99 -11.57 3.75 -6.74
C TRP A 99 -13.03 3.33 -6.64
N LEU A 100 -13.29 2.08 -7.03
CA LEU A 100 -14.59 1.41 -6.88
C LEU A 100 -14.58 0.57 -5.60
#